data_AF-A0A4S8IKQ9-F1
#
_entry.id   AF-A0A4S8IKQ9-F1
#
_cell.length_a   1.000
_cell.length_b   1.000
_cell.length_c   1.000
_cell.angle_alpha   90.00
_cell.angle_beta   90.00
_cell.angle_gamma   90.00
#
_symmetry.space_group_name_H-M   'P 1'
#
loop_
_entity.id
_entity.type
_entity.pdbx_description
1 polymer ?
#
loop_
_entity_poly.entity_id
_entity_poly.type
_entity_poly.pdbx_seq_one_letter_code
_entity_poly.pdbx_strand_id
1 'polypeptide(L)'
;MSTPARKRLMRDFKRLQQDPPAGISGAPHDNNIMLWNAVIFGPDDTPWDGGTFKLTLQFTEDYPNKPPTECLDACFYFGLALFGNIW
;
A
#
# COMPACT_ATOMS: atom_id res chain seq x y z
N MET A 1 -11.20 -18.73 15.09
CA MET A 1 -12.50 -18.12 14.70
C MET A 1 -12.23 -17.03 13.67
N SER A 2 -12.76 -17.14 12.45
CA SER A 2 -12.57 -16.10 11.42
C SER A 2 -13.65 -15.04 11.56
N THR A 3 -13.27 -13.82 11.96
CA THR A 3 -14.20 -12.69 12.10
C THR A 3 -14.75 -12.23 10.74
N PRO A 4 -15.93 -11.59 10.70
CA PRO A 4 -16.50 -11.04 9.47
C PRO A 4 -15.54 -10.09 8.75
N ALA A 5 -14.83 -9.25 9.51
CA ALA A 5 -13.79 -8.36 9.02
C ALA A 5 -12.69 -9.12 8.25
N ARG A 6 -12.15 -10.21 8.81
CA ARG A 6 -11.12 -11.03 8.14
C ARG A 6 -11.63 -11.65 6.84
N LYS A 7 -12.86 -12.16 6.82
CA LYS A 7 -13.46 -12.72 5.60
C LYS A 7 -13.60 -11.66 4.52
N ARG A 8 -13.93 -10.43 4.91
CA ARG A 8 -14.02 -9.29 3.98
C ARG A 8 -12.64 -8.92 3.42
N LEU A 9 -11.64 -8.77 4.29
CA LEU A 9 -10.26 -8.47 3.90
C LEU A 9 -9.69 -9.52 2.93
N MET A 10 -9.93 -10.82 3.16
CA MET A 10 -9.53 -11.87 2.21
C MET A 10 -10.16 -11.71 0.83
N ARG A 11 -11.42 -11.28 0.77
CA ARG A 11 -12.12 -11.03 -0.50
C ARG A 11 -11.55 -9.80 -1.21
N ASP A 12 -11.29 -8.73 -0.48
CA ASP A 12 -10.69 -7.51 -1.02
C ASP A 12 -9.25 -7.78 -1.50
N PHE A 13 -8.49 -8.62 -0.78
CA PHE A 13 -7.17 -9.08 -1.21
C PHE A 13 -7.22 -9.83 -2.53
N LYS A 14 -8.15 -10.79 -2.64
CA LYS A 14 -8.34 -11.54 -3.88
C LYS A 14 -8.72 -10.64 -5.05
N ARG A 15 -9.55 -9.61 -4.81
CA ARG A 15 -9.91 -8.63 -5.83
C ARG A 15 -8.70 -7.81 -6.27
N LEU A 16 -7.87 -7.36 -5.32
CA LEU A 16 -6.66 -6.61 -5.60
C LEU A 16 -5.62 -7.45 -6.36
N GLN A 17 -5.54 -8.76 -6.09
CA GLN A 17 -4.71 -9.68 -6.88
C GLN A 17 -5.25 -9.93 -8.30
N GLN A 18 -6.57 -9.92 -8.47
CA GLN A 18 -7.22 -10.16 -9.76
C GLN A 18 -7.17 -8.93 -10.68
N ASP A 19 -7.30 -7.74 -10.09
CA ASP A 19 -7.34 -6.47 -10.79
C ASP A 19 -6.50 -5.44 -10.02
N PRO A 20 -5.16 -5.54 -10.09
CA PRO A 20 -4.27 -4.63 -9.40
C PRO A 20 -4.35 -3.24 -10.05
N PRO A 21 -4.58 -2.16 -9.28
CA PRO A 21 -4.55 -0.82 -9.82
C PRO A 21 -3.16 -0.48 -10.38
N ALA A 22 -3.11 0.27 -11.48
CA ALA A 22 -1.84 0.74 -12.03
C ALA A 22 -1.08 1.57 -10.98
N GLY A 23 0.17 1.19 -10.71
CA GLY A 23 1.01 1.88 -9.74
C GLY A 23 0.67 1.60 -8.27
N ILE A 24 -0.26 0.69 -7.94
CA ILE A 24 -0.57 0.34 -6.54
C ILE A 24 -0.42 -1.16 -6.34
N SER A 25 0.41 -1.53 -5.37
CA SER A 25 0.56 -2.92 -4.91
C SER A 25 0.21 -3.00 -3.44
N GLY A 26 -0.47 -4.07 -3.01
CA GLY A 26 -0.87 -4.23 -1.62
C GLY A 26 -0.96 -5.68 -1.21
N ALA A 27 -0.44 -6.01 -0.02
CA ALA A 27 -0.50 -7.35 0.53
C ALA A 27 -0.69 -7.34 2.06
N PRO A 28 -1.49 -8.26 2.62
CA PRO A 28 -1.57 -8.47 4.05
C PRO A 28 -0.25 -9.05 4.58
N HIS A 29 0.02 -8.83 5.86
CA HIS A 29 1.15 -9.45 6.55
C HIS A 29 0.84 -10.92 6.85
N ASP A 30 1.81 -11.81 6.66
CA ASP A 30 1.64 -13.27 6.86
C ASP A 30 1.08 -13.65 8.25
N ASN A 31 1.53 -12.94 9.29
CA ASN A 31 1.13 -13.21 10.67
C ASN A 31 -0.16 -12.50 11.07
N ASN A 32 -0.54 -11.43 10.36
CA ASN A 32 -1.71 -10.63 10.72
C ASN A 32 -2.37 -10.01 9.50
N ILE A 33 -3.49 -10.60 9.07
CA ILE A 33 -4.34 -10.07 8.00
C ILE A 33 -4.96 -8.70 8.33
N MET A 34 -4.93 -8.25 9.58
CA MET A 34 -5.35 -6.89 9.93
C MET A 34 -4.27 -5.84 9.66
N LEU A 35 -3.03 -6.26 9.37
CA LEU A 35 -1.94 -5.37 8.96
C LEU A 35 -1.66 -5.61 7.48
N TRP A 36 -1.66 -4.54 6.71
CA TRP A 36 -1.43 -4.58 5.28
C TRP A 36 -0.32 -3.61 4.92
N ASN A 37 0.54 -4.03 4.01
CA ASN A 37 1.56 -3.18 3.42
C ASN A 37 1.11 -2.87 2.00
N ALA A 38 0.97 -1.58 1.70
CA ALA A 38 0.73 -1.10 0.36
C ALA A 38 1.91 -0.27 -0.12
N VAL A 39 2.14 -0.29 -1.43
CA VAL A 39 3.18 0.44 -2.12
C VAL A 39 2.50 1.17 -3.28
N ILE A 40 2.68 2.48 -3.31
CA ILE A 40 2.20 3.32 -4.41
C ILE A 40 3.42 3.85 -5.15
N PHE A 41 3.47 3.58 -6.45
CA PHE A 41 4.38 4.19 -7.39
C PHE A 41 3.78 5.53 -7.82
N GLY A 42 4.58 6.59 -7.73
CA GLY A 42 4.18 7.88 -8.25
C GLY A 42 3.95 7.78 -9.76
N PRO A 43 2.84 8.33 -10.28
CA PRO A 43 2.57 8.31 -11.71
C PRO A 43 3.59 9.17 -12.47
N ASP A 44 3.87 8.75 -13.70
CA ASP A 44 4.66 9.52 -14.66
C ASP A 44 4.02 10.92 -14.85
N ASP A 45 4.84 11.92 -15.21
CA ASP A 45 4.42 13.33 -15.38
C ASP A 45 3.93 14.05 -14.10
N THR A 46 4.22 13.51 -12.91
CA THR A 46 4.00 14.22 -11.63
C THR A 46 5.32 14.48 -10.90
N PRO A 47 5.40 15.44 -9.95
CA PRO A 47 6.61 15.65 -9.16
C PRO A 47 6.99 14.43 -8.29
N TRP A 48 6.16 13.39 -8.25
CA TRP A 48 6.43 12.13 -7.59
C TRP A 48 6.87 11.02 -8.55
N ASP A 49 7.13 11.36 -9.82
CA ASP A 49 7.67 10.44 -10.82
C ASP A 49 8.97 9.78 -10.31
N GLY A 50 9.04 8.46 -10.44
CA GLY A 50 10.11 7.63 -9.85
C GLY A 50 10.08 7.48 -8.32
N GLY A 51 9.13 8.11 -7.63
CA GLY A 51 8.91 7.99 -6.18
C GLY A 51 8.15 6.71 -5.81
N THR A 52 8.54 6.08 -4.71
CA THR A 52 7.82 4.93 -4.14
C THR A 52 7.35 5.26 -2.72
N PHE A 53 6.04 5.28 -2.51
CA PHE A 53 5.42 5.51 -1.21
C PHE A 53 5.03 4.18 -0.60
N LYS A 54 5.50 3.93 0.62
CA LYS A 54 5.11 2.75 1.40
C LYS A 54 4.05 3.17 2.42
N LEU A 55 3.01 2.37 2.52
CA LEU A 55 1.88 2.60 3.42
C LEU A 55 1.67 1.34 4.25
N THR A 56 1.43 1.56 5.53
CA THR A 56 1.03 0.52 6.46
C THR A 56 -0.42 0.78 6.88
N LEU A 57 -1.29 -0.14 6.48
CA LEU A 57 -2.72 -0.15 6.71
C LEU A 57 -3.03 -1.03 7.92
N GLN A 58 -3.60 -0.45 8.98
CA GLN A 58 -4.01 -1.20 10.16
C GLN A 58 -5.55 -1.24 10.29
N PHE A 59 -6.11 -2.41 10.04
CA PHE A 59 -7.53 -2.71 10.20
C PHE A 59 -7.87 -3.12 11.63
N THR A 60 -9.13 -2.90 12.01
CA THR A 60 -9.70 -3.35 13.28
C THR A 60 -10.84 -4.34 13.02
N GLU A 61 -11.31 -5.03 14.06
CA GLU A 61 -12.44 -5.96 13.93
C GLU A 61 -13.77 -5.28 13.56
N ASP A 62 -13.84 -3.96 13.71
CA ASP A 62 -14.97 -3.13 13.31
C ASP A 62 -15.06 -2.91 11.78
N TYR A 63 -14.10 -3.40 10.98
CA TYR A 63 -14.15 -3.27 9.53
C TYR A 63 -15.35 -4.06 8.95
N PRO A 64 -16.17 -3.47 8.05
CA PRO A 64 -15.99 -2.21 7.33
C PRO A 64 -16.65 -0.97 7.95
N ASN A 65 -17.24 -1.08 9.16
CA ASN A 65 -17.93 0.02 9.82
C ASN A 65 -16.98 1.15 10.25
N LYS A 66 -15.74 0.78 10.62
CA LYS A 66 -14.66 1.75 10.85
C LYS A 66 -13.60 1.63 9.76
N PRO A 67 -13.07 2.77 9.28
CA PRO A 67 -11.94 2.77 8.36
C PRO A 67 -10.67 2.23 9.04
N PRO A 68 -9.72 1.69 8.27
CA PRO A 68 -8.38 1.40 8.78
C PRO A 68 -7.65 2.67 9.21
N THR A 69 -6.69 2.50 10.12
CA THR A 69 -5.69 3.54 10.38
C THR A 69 -4.59 3.44 9.32
N GLU A 70 -4.43 4.50 8.55
CA GLU A 70 -3.42 4.63 7.50
C GLU A 70 -2.16 5.26 8.12
N CYS A 71 -1.03 4.55 8.09
CA CYS A 71 0.27 5.13 8.39
C CYS A 71 1.07 5.24 7.09
N LEU A 72 1.29 6.47 6.62
CA LEU A 72 2.14 6.74 5.46
C LEU A 72 3.60 6.76 5.91
N ASP A 73 4.33 5.69 5.61
CA ASP A 73 5.78 5.69 5.67
C ASP A 73 6.30 6.43 4.42
N ALA A 74 6.29 7.76 4.49
CA ALA A 74 6.77 8.65 3.44
C ALA A 74 8.30 8.55 3.31
N CYS A 75 8.81 7.40 2.86
CA CYS A 75 10.20 7.22 2.49
C CYS A 75 10.38 7.81 1.08
N PHE A 76 10.62 9.11 1.03
CA PHE A 76 10.83 9.88 -0.19
C PHE A 76 12.16 9.46 -0.84
N TYR A 77 12.15 8.38 -1.61
CA TYR A 77 13.24 8.10 -2.56
C TYR A 77 13.03 8.97 -3.79
N PHE A 78 13.34 10.27 -3.66
CA PHE A 78 13.61 11.10 -4.82
C PHE A 78 14.90 10.58 -5.43
N GLY A 79 14.86 10.19 -6.71
CA GLY A 79 15.96 9.51 -7.38
C GLY A 79 17.32 10.12 -7.08
N LEU A 80 18.18 9.32 -6.42
CA LEU A 80 19.63 9.51 -6.36
C LEU A 80 20.27 9.23 -7.74
N ALA A 81 19.65 9.71 -8.82
CA ALA A 81 20.03 9.47 -10.20
C ALA A 81 20.14 10.76 -11.04
N LEU A 82 20.42 11.92 -10.41
CA LEU A 82 20.81 13.15 -11.13
C LEU A 82 22.08 13.86 -10.61
N PHE A 83 22.86 13.23 -9.72
CA PHE A 83 24.22 13.72 -9.41
C PHE A 83 25.31 12.72 -9.83
N GLY A 84 25.12 12.10 -10.99
CA GLY A 84 26.21 11.56 -11.80
C GLY A 84 26.35 12.40 -13.06
N ASN A 85 27.38 13.25 -13.10
CA ASN A 85 27.88 14.03 -14.25
C ASN A 85 27.03 15.19 -14.79
N ILE A 86 27.34 16.42 -14.34
CA ILE A 86 27.52 17.58 -15.23
C ILE A 86 28.69 18.43 -14.69
N TRP A 87 29.83 18.34 -15.39
CA TRP A 87 31.12 19.09 -15.37
C TRP A 87 31.88 19.29 -14.05
#